data_AF-A0A2E0TDU4-F1
#
_entry.id   AF-A0A2E0TDU4-F1
#
_cell.length_a   1.000
_cell.length_b   1.000
_cell.length_c   1.000
_cell.angle_alpha   90.00
_cell.angle_beta   90.00
_cell.angle_gamma   90.00
#
_symmetry.space_group_name_H-M   'P 1'
#
loop_
_entity.id
_entity.type
_entity.pdbx_description
1 polymer ?
#
loop_
_entity_poly.entity_id
_entity_poly.type
_entity_poly.pdbx_seq_one_letter_code
_entity_poly.pdbx_strand_id
1 'polypeptide(L)'
;MDTPEPLPLDDARWRTLSYAHGPDGTPVARWLRSFLAHPVPPPGSGAPFARLWDGLCHQGSTYEASYAAVPHIVGACVRMEPEIRMHVLHLVGAIAAFQPLGAPMPTDLARAWRASLRHAALMAEGTLLDEPYPPLTLLTDLAACSGRTDVARALLSMELGELEVACACGRREVLGVSERGLEVGPLRWRRRGPGAMGELAALGKQVRVECAAAVEDLGGVLACPACDADIELLRDAIT
;
A
#
# COMPACT_ATOMS: atom_id res chain seq x y z
N MET A 1 -2.70 30.08 -12.22
CA MET A 1 -1.58 29.63 -11.36
C MET A 1 -0.85 28.54 -12.11
N ASP A 2 0.47 28.65 -12.24
CA ASP A 2 1.31 27.67 -12.94
C ASP A 2 1.22 26.31 -12.24
N THR A 3 0.53 25.35 -12.86
CA THR A 3 0.51 23.96 -12.40
C THR A 3 1.94 23.45 -12.52
N PRO A 4 2.56 22.96 -11.43
CA PRO A 4 3.95 22.55 -11.48
C PRO A 4 4.11 21.40 -12.47
N GLU A 5 5.06 21.53 -13.38
CA GLU A 5 5.24 20.57 -14.47
C GLU A 5 5.80 19.23 -13.92
N PRO A 6 5.26 18.08 -14.34
CA PRO A 6 5.82 16.78 -14.00
C PRO A 6 7.25 16.61 -14.58
N LEU A 7 8.05 15.77 -13.92
CA LEU A 7 9.35 15.34 -14.46
C LEU A 7 9.15 14.70 -15.85
N PRO A 8 9.74 15.22 -16.94
CA PRO A 8 9.56 14.62 -18.27
C PRO A 8 9.98 13.14 -18.29
N LEU A 9 9.25 12.30 -19.03
CA LEU A 9 9.51 10.85 -19.04
C LEU A 9 10.85 10.47 -19.68
N ASP A 10 11.41 11.34 -20.52
CA ASP A 10 12.72 11.18 -21.17
C ASP A 10 13.87 11.83 -20.37
N ASP A 11 13.58 12.45 -19.22
CA ASP A 11 14.60 13.10 -18.37
C ASP A 11 15.57 12.05 -17.80
N ALA A 12 16.87 12.31 -17.89
CA ALA A 12 17.92 11.41 -17.40
C ALA A 12 17.85 11.19 -15.88
N ARG A 13 17.21 12.09 -15.12
CA ARG A 13 17.00 11.97 -13.67
C ARG A 13 16.23 10.72 -13.28
N TRP A 14 15.42 10.12 -14.16
CA TRP A 14 14.77 8.84 -13.85
C TRP A 14 15.76 7.74 -13.43
N ARG A 15 17.01 7.79 -13.93
CA ARG A 15 18.07 6.84 -13.57
C ARG A 15 18.54 6.93 -12.12
N THR A 16 18.23 8.04 -11.44
CA THR A 16 18.64 8.29 -10.06
C THR A 16 17.50 8.09 -9.06
N LEU A 17 16.30 7.72 -9.54
CA LEU A 17 15.13 7.55 -8.69
C LEU A 17 14.90 6.05 -8.44
N SER A 18 15.06 5.63 -7.20
CA SER A 18 14.80 4.25 -6.80
C SER A 18 13.32 3.87 -6.96
N TYR A 19 13.07 2.57 -7.16
CA TYR A 19 11.76 1.93 -7.17
C TYR A 19 11.86 0.55 -6.50
N ALA A 20 10.74 -0.19 -6.39
CA ALA A 20 10.69 -1.45 -5.64
C ALA A 20 11.77 -2.48 -6.00
N HIS A 21 12.15 -2.55 -7.28
CA HIS A 21 13.06 -3.58 -7.78
C HIS A 21 14.47 -3.07 -8.11
N GLY A 22 14.80 -1.82 -7.79
CA GLY A 22 16.15 -1.31 -8.01
C GLY A 22 16.34 0.19 -7.88
N PRO A 23 17.59 0.67 -8.00
CA PRO A 23 17.94 2.08 -7.86
C PRO A 23 17.67 2.92 -9.13
N ASP A 24 17.40 2.28 -10.27
CA ASP A 24 17.19 2.94 -11.57
C ASP A 24 15.70 2.93 -11.94
N GLY A 25 15.06 4.10 -11.90
CA GLY A 25 13.64 4.31 -12.21
C GLY A 25 13.31 4.39 -13.71
N THR A 26 14.27 4.19 -14.61
CA THR A 26 14.03 4.14 -16.07
C THR A 26 12.92 3.15 -16.49
N PRO A 27 12.80 1.94 -15.87
CA PRO A 27 11.69 1.04 -16.15
C PRO A 27 10.33 1.66 -15.82
N VAL A 28 10.21 2.40 -14.71
CA VAL A 28 8.98 3.10 -14.30
C VAL A 28 8.58 4.13 -15.36
N ALA A 29 9.52 4.95 -15.84
CA ALA A 29 9.24 5.91 -16.91
C ALA A 29 8.74 5.23 -18.19
N ARG A 30 9.26 4.03 -18.51
CA ARG A 30 8.79 3.23 -19.66
C ARG A 30 7.38 2.70 -19.43
N TRP A 31 7.08 2.20 -18.23
CA TRP A 31 5.75 1.72 -17.88
C TRP A 31 4.72 2.85 -17.88
N LEU A 32 5.09 4.05 -17.41
CA LEU A 32 4.26 5.25 -17.51
C LEU A 32 3.95 5.60 -18.96
N ARG A 33 4.93 5.63 -19.87
CA ARG A 33 4.65 5.86 -21.31
C ARG A 33 3.64 4.84 -21.85
N SER A 34 3.84 3.56 -21.52
CA SER A 34 2.93 2.49 -21.95
C SER A 34 1.52 2.65 -21.37
N PHE A 35 1.41 3.05 -20.11
CA PHE A 35 0.14 3.29 -19.41
C PHE A 35 -0.58 4.53 -19.97
N LEU A 36 0.13 5.63 -20.20
CA LEU A 36 -0.44 6.86 -20.76
C LEU A 36 -0.94 6.67 -22.20
N ALA A 37 -0.30 5.81 -22.97
CA ALA A 37 -0.75 5.44 -24.31
C ALA A 37 -1.98 4.51 -24.28
N HIS A 38 -2.11 3.68 -23.24
CA HIS A 38 -3.18 2.68 -23.10
C HIS A 38 -3.71 2.64 -21.66
N PRO A 39 -4.49 3.65 -21.23
CA PRO A 39 -4.95 3.80 -19.85
C PRO A 39 -6.14 2.88 -19.57
N VAL A 40 -5.93 1.57 -19.61
CA VAL A 40 -6.95 0.59 -19.22
C VAL A 40 -6.29 -0.49 -18.39
N PRO A 41 -6.76 -0.76 -17.16
CA PRO A 41 -6.46 -1.99 -16.46
C PRO A 41 -7.59 -3.02 -16.70
N PRO A 42 -7.33 -4.15 -17.39
CA PRO A 42 -8.24 -5.31 -17.36
C PRO A 42 -7.60 -6.51 -16.65
N PRO A 43 -8.42 -7.44 -16.11
CA PRO A 43 -7.96 -8.49 -15.21
C PRO A 43 -7.13 -9.56 -15.93
N GLY A 44 -6.12 -10.10 -15.23
CA GLY A 44 -5.57 -11.44 -15.51
C GLY A 44 -4.30 -11.54 -16.37
N SER A 45 -3.68 -10.45 -16.80
CA SER A 45 -2.34 -10.52 -17.41
C SER A 45 -1.49 -9.34 -16.99
N GLY A 46 -0.16 -9.50 -16.96
CA GLY A 46 0.81 -8.49 -16.50
C GLY A 46 0.77 -7.17 -17.29
N ALA A 47 -0.26 -6.37 -17.04
CA ALA A 47 -0.55 -5.11 -17.70
C ALA A 47 0.40 -4.00 -17.21
N PRO A 48 0.62 -2.94 -18.01
CA PRO A 48 1.43 -1.79 -17.60
C PRO A 48 1.03 -1.23 -16.23
N PHE A 49 -0.26 -1.23 -15.89
CA PHE A 49 -0.76 -0.77 -14.59
C PHE A 49 -0.34 -1.68 -13.42
N ALA A 50 -0.38 -3.00 -13.58
CA ALA A 50 0.08 -3.93 -12.54
C ALA A 50 1.58 -3.78 -12.26
N ARG A 51 2.39 -3.50 -13.29
CA ARG A 51 3.82 -3.18 -13.13
C ARG A 51 4.04 -1.84 -12.41
N LEU A 52 3.18 -0.84 -12.66
CA LEU A 52 3.24 0.41 -11.93
C LEU A 52 2.89 0.20 -10.46
N TRP A 53 1.85 -0.57 -10.17
CA TRP A 53 1.49 -0.92 -8.79
C TRP A 53 2.66 -1.57 -8.05
N ASP A 54 3.15 -2.68 -8.59
CA ASP A 54 4.25 -3.47 -8.04
C ASP A 54 5.57 -2.68 -7.95
N GLY A 55 5.82 -1.77 -8.90
CA GLY A 55 7.04 -0.98 -8.93
C GLY A 55 7.04 0.26 -8.03
N LEU A 56 5.88 0.90 -7.83
CA LEU A 56 5.77 2.20 -7.17
C LEU A 56 5.27 2.11 -5.72
N CYS A 57 4.58 1.04 -5.36
CA CYS A 57 4.06 0.83 -4.01
C CYS A 57 4.07 -0.66 -3.69
N HIS A 58 5.10 -1.11 -2.96
CA HIS A 58 5.30 -2.52 -2.64
C HIS A 58 5.59 -2.67 -1.15
N GLN A 59 4.95 -3.66 -0.50
CA GLN A 59 5.14 -4.00 0.92
C GLN A 59 5.06 -2.78 1.85
N GLY A 60 4.07 -1.92 1.64
CA GLY A 60 3.85 -0.74 2.49
C GLY A 60 4.95 0.33 2.42
N SER A 61 5.71 0.37 1.33
CA SER A 61 6.77 1.37 1.09
C SER A 61 6.52 2.16 -0.20
N THR A 62 6.92 3.44 -0.15
CA THR A 62 6.94 4.36 -1.30
C THR A 62 8.37 4.66 -1.71
N TYR A 63 8.63 4.87 -3.00
CA TYR A 63 9.97 5.06 -3.56
C TYR A 63 10.11 6.42 -4.24
N GLU A 64 11.34 6.83 -4.56
CA GLU A 64 11.59 8.14 -5.19
C GLU A 64 10.92 8.25 -6.57
N ALA A 65 10.91 7.17 -7.34
CA ALA A 65 10.23 7.09 -8.63
C ALA A 65 8.71 7.26 -8.49
N SER A 66 8.13 6.89 -7.34
CA SER A 66 6.70 7.07 -7.05
C SER A 66 6.32 8.54 -7.02
N TYR A 67 7.19 9.39 -6.46
CA TYR A 67 6.97 10.84 -6.40
C TYR A 67 6.99 11.51 -7.78
N ALA A 68 7.89 11.05 -8.66
CA ALA A 68 7.94 11.51 -10.05
C ALA A 68 6.76 10.98 -10.88
N ALA A 69 6.27 9.78 -10.58
CA ALA A 69 5.20 9.12 -11.33
C ALA A 69 3.81 9.70 -11.06
N VAL A 70 3.48 10.01 -9.80
CA VAL A 70 2.12 10.46 -9.40
C VAL A 70 1.59 11.62 -10.25
N PRO A 71 2.36 12.67 -10.57
CA PRO A 71 1.88 13.73 -11.44
C PRO A 71 1.40 13.28 -12.82
N HIS A 72 2.08 12.31 -13.42
CA HIS A 72 1.66 11.73 -14.71
C HIS A 72 0.38 10.91 -14.57
N ILE A 73 0.30 10.09 -13.52
CA ILE A 73 -0.85 9.22 -13.23
C ILE A 73 -2.11 10.07 -13.00
N VAL A 74 -2.02 11.08 -12.13
CA VAL A 74 -3.12 12.00 -11.84
C VAL A 74 -3.54 12.79 -13.08
N GLY A 75 -2.59 13.21 -13.91
CA GLY A 75 -2.89 13.90 -15.19
C GLY A 75 -3.66 13.02 -16.19
N ALA A 76 -3.51 11.69 -16.10
CA ALA A 76 -4.27 10.75 -16.92
C ALA A 76 -5.70 10.54 -16.41
N CYS A 77 -5.90 10.50 -15.08
CA CYS A 77 -7.19 10.29 -14.43
C CYS A 77 -8.30 11.25 -14.90
N VAL A 78 -7.94 12.49 -15.23
CA VAL A 78 -8.89 13.55 -15.65
C VAL A 78 -9.75 13.13 -16.85
N ARG A 79 -9.23 12.28 -17.74
CA ARG A 79 -9.92 11.84 -18.96
C ARG A 79 -10.45 10.41 -18.89
N MET A 80 -10.33 9.76 -17.74
CA MET A 80 -10.78 8.37 -17.55
C MET A 80 -12.24 8.33 -17.12
N GLU A 81 -12.94 7.27 -17.52
CA GLU A 81 -14.25 6.92 -16.97
C GLU A 81 -14.18 6.67 -15.46
N PRO A 82 -15.23 6.96 -14.68
CA PRO A 82 -15.20 6.88 -13.21
C PRO A 82 -14.70 5.53 -12.65
N GLU A 83 -15.17 4.41 -13.20
CA GLU A 83 -14.78 3.06 -12.77
C GLU A 83 -13.27 2.83 -12.91
N ILE A 84 -12.70 3.18 -14.06
CA ILE A 84 -11.26 3.07 -14.32
C ILE A 84 -10.48 4.07 -13.45
N ARG A 85 -11.00 5.29 -13.34
CA ARG A 85 -10.39 6.38 -12.57
C ARG A 85 -10.22 5.97 -11.11
N MET A 86 -11.22 5.32 -10.51
CA MET A 86 -11.15 4.83 -9.13
C MET A 86 -9.94 3.90 -8.94
N HIS A 87 -9.76 2.89 -9.79
CA HIS A 87 -8.62 1.97 -9.67
C HIS A 87 -7.26 2.67 -9.80
N VAL A 88 -7.17 3.66 -10.69
CA VAL A 88 -5.93 4.42 -10.89
C VAL A 88 -5.67 5.39 -9.74
N LEU A 89 -6.71 6.04 -9.21
CA LEU A 89 -6.63 6.86 -8.00
C LEU A 89 -6.20 6.01 -6.80
N HIS A 90 -6.60 4.75 -6.75
CA HIS A 90 -6.23 3.86 -5.66
C HIS A 90 -4.72 3.62 -5.55
N LEU A 91 -4.03 3.56 -6.70
CA LEU A 91 -2.56 3.52 -6.71
C LEU A 91 -1.96 4.81 -6.11
N VAL A 92 -2.53 5.97 -6.45
CA VAL A 92 -2.07 7.26 -5.93
C VAL A 92 -2.33 7.35 -4.42
N GLY A 93 -3.49 6.88 -3.96
CA GLY A 93 -3.86 6.80 -2.55
C GLY A 93 -2.89 5.93 -1.76
N ALA A 94 -2.60 4.72 -2.24
CA ALA A 94 -1.64 3.81 -1.60
C ALA A 94 -0.23 4.44 -1.50
N ILE A 95 0.28 5.02 -2.58
CA ILE A 95 1.56 5.74 -2.61
C ILE A 95 1.56 6.92 -1.62
N ALA A 96 0.48 7.70 -1.53
CA ALA A 96 0.37 8.81 -0.60
C ALA A 96 0.29 8.34 0.87
N ALA A 97 -0.43 7.25 1.14
CA ALA A 97 -0.59 6.69 2.47
C ALA A 97 0.74 6.19 3.07
N PHE A 98 1.59 5.58 2.25
CA PHE A 98 2.90 5.06 2.68
C PHE A 98 4.06 6.05 2.53
N GLN A 99 3.83 7.27 2.01
CA GLN A 99 4.85 8.30 1.87
C GLN A 99 5.68 8.53 3.15
N PRO A 100 5.09 8.64 4.36
CA PRO A 100 5.86 8.87 5.59
C PRO A 100 6.81 7.72 5.98
N LEU A 101 6.56 6.51 5.46
CA LEU A 101 7.34 5.30 5.73
C LEU A 101 8.29 4.94 4.58
N GLY A 102 8.19 5.65 3.46
CA GLY A 102 8.97 5.40 2.25
C GLY A 102 10.29 6.17 2.16
N ALA A 103 10.87 6.14 0.96
CA ALA A 103 12.06 6.91 0.61
C ALA A 103 11.81 8.42 0.82
N PRO A 104 12.85 9.20 1.18
CA PRO A 104 12.72 10.65 1.32
C PRO A 104 12.28 11.30 0.00
N MET A 105 11.39 12.28 0.09
CA MET A 105 10.92 13.06 -1.07
C MET A 105 12.03 13.95 -1.64
N PRO A 106 12.40 13.82 -2.92
CA PRO A 106 13.28 14.77 -3.58
C PRO A 106 12.64 16.17 -3.64
N THR A 107 13.41 17.19 -3.24
CA THR A 107 12.90 18.56 -3.05
C THR A 107 12.35 19.19 -4.34
N ASP A 108 12.92 18.85 -5.48
CA ASP A 108 12.51 19.29 -6.81
C ASP A 108 11.18 18.68 -7.26
N LEU A 109 10.83 17.47 -6.79
CA LEU A 109 9.56 16.79 -7.11
C LEU A 109 8.41 17.22 -6.20
N ALA A 110 8.70 17.75 -5.00
CA ALA A 110 7.71 18.02 -3.95
C ALA A 110 6.60 19.00 -4.38
N ARG A 111 6.86 19.93 -5.31
CA ARG A 111 5.86 20.89 -5.77
C ARG A 111 4.81 20.20 -6.66
N ALA A 112 5.25 19.46 -7.68
CA ALA A 112 4.37 18.72 -8.59
C ALA A 112 3.58 17.66 -7.82
N TRP A 113 4.25 16.87 -6.99
CA TRP A 113 3.62 15.88 -6.11
C TRP A 113 2.44 16.46 -5.30
N ARG A 114 2.67 17.54 -4.53
CA ARG A 114 1.62 18.13 -3.68
C ARG A 114 0.46 18.70 -4.49
N ALA A 115 0.72 19.24 -5.67
CA ALA A 115 -0.34 19.71 -6.55
C ALA A 115 -1.19 18.54 -7.07
N SER A 116 -0.54 17.44 -7.45
CA SER A 116 -1.21 16.23 -7.92
C SER A 116 -2.05 15.57 -6.83
N LEU A 117 -1.58 15.52 -5.57
CA LEU A 117 -2.40 15.00 -4.47
C LEU A 117 -3.68 15.82 -4.26
N ARG A 118 -3.61 17.15 -4.33
CA ARG A 118 -4.83 17.99 -4.24
C ARG A 118 -5.81 17.70 -5.37
N HIS A 119 -5.33 17.52 -6.60
CA HIS A 119 -6.19 17.15 -7.73
C HIS A 119 -6.77 15.74 -7.57
N ALA A 120 -5.98 14.79 -7.08
CA ALA A 120 -6.44 13.44 -6.79
C ALA A 120 -7.54 13.43 -5.71
N ALA A 121 -7.37 14.20 -4.63
CA ALA A 121 -8.38 14.35 -3.58
C ALA A 121 -9.70 14.89 -4.12
N LEU A 122 -9.66 15.95 -4.95
CA LEU A 122 -10.85 16.51 -5.59
C LEU A 122 -11.55 15.50 -6.52
N MET A 123 -10.79 14.71 -7.26
CA MET A 123 -11.37 13.65 -8.12
C MET A 123 -11.97 12.51 -7.30
N ALA A 124 -11.31 12.10 -6.20
CA ALA A 124 -11.82 11.08 -5.30
C ALA A 124 -13.11 11.55 -4.61
N GLU A 125 -13.15 12.79 -4.12
CA GLU A 125 -14.35 13.42 -3.54
C GLU A 125 -15.48 13.49 -4.56
N GLY A 126 -15.23 13.97 -5.78
CA GLY A 126 -16.25 14.00 -6.83
C GLY A 126 -16.82 12.62 -7.14
N THR A 127 -15.95 11.61 -7.25
CA THR A 127 -16.38 10.22 -7.51
C THR A 127 -17.17 9.66 -6.32
N LEU A 128 -16.79 9.99 -5.08
CA LEU A 128 -17.48 9.58 -3.86
C LEU A 128 -18.92 10.11 -3.81
N LEU A 129 -19.12 11.37 -4.20
CA LEU A 129 -20.44 12.03 -4.15
C LEU A 129 -21.42 11.48 -5.19
N ASP A 130 -20.92 10.90 -6.28
CA ASP A 130 -21.73 10.29 -7.33
C ASP A 130 -22.10 8.83 -7.02
N GLU A 131 -21.47 8.21 -6.01
CA GLU A 131 -21.67 6.80 -5.67
C GLU A 131 -22.58 6.61 -4.44
N PRO A 132 -23.70 5.85 -4.54
CA PRO A 132 -24.62 5.63 -3.42
C PRO A 132 -24.03 4.75 -2.31
N TYR A 133 -23.05 3.90 -2.66
CA TYR A 133 -22.32 3.03 -1.73
C TYR A 133 -20.84 3.13 -2.05
N PRO A 134 -20.17 4.21 -1.63
CA PRO A 134 -18.80 4.44 -2.02
C PRO A 134 -17.90 3.32 -1.49
N PRO A 135 -17.08 2.69 -2.35
CA PRO A 135 -16.15 1.67 -1.91
C PRO A 135 -15.12 2.27 -0.95
N LEU A 136 -14.65 1.45 -0.02
CA LEU A 136 -13.65 1.83 0.99
C LEU A 136 -12.38 2.41 0.34
N THR A 137 -12.03 1.95 -0.86
CA THR A 137 -10.94 2.46 -1.70
C THR A 137 -10.99 3.97 -1.90
N LEU A 138 -12.15 4.55 -2.25
CA LEU A 138 -12.28 5.99 -2.49
C LEU A 138 -12.09 6.81 -1.20
N LEU A 139 -12.55 6.29 -0.07
CA LEU A 139 -12.33 6.92 1.24
C LEU A 139 -10.85 6.85 1.64
N THR A 140 -10.19 5.71 1.40
CA THR A 140 -8.74 5.54 1.56
C THR A 140 -7.98 6.58 0.75
N ASP A 141 -8.32 6.72 -0.53
CA ASP A 141 -7.65 7.61 -1.47
C ASP A 141 -7.83 9.08 -1.10
N LEU A 142 -9.05 9.47 -0.74
CA LEU A 142 -9.36 10.82 -0.28
C LEU A 142 -8.61 11.17 1.00
N ALA A 143 -8.60 10.26 1.99
CA ALA A 143 -7.85 10.44 3.23
C ALA A 143 -6.35 10.61 2.94
N ALA A 144 -5.78 9.73 2.11
CA ALA A 144 -4.36 9.74 1.77
C ALA A 144 -3.96 11.04 1.05
N CYS A 145 -4.70 11.41 0.01
CA CYS A 145 -4.43 12.59 -0.80
C CYS A 145 -4.67 13.91 -0.05
N SER A 146 -5.51 13.89 0.98
CA SER A 146 -5.74 15.00 1.91
C SER A 146 -4.69 15.09 3.02
N GLY A 147 -3.72 14.17 3.06
CA GLY A 147 -2.64 14.15 4.05
C GLY A 147 -2.99 13.44 5.37
N ARG A 148 -4.14 12.77 5.45
CA ARG A 148 -4.56 11.92 6.59
C ARG A 148 -4.01 10.51 6.41
N THR A 149 -2.69 10.38 6.33
CA THR A 149 -1.99 9.11 6.03
C THR A 149 -2.14 8.07 7.13
N ASP A 150 -2.45 8.47 8.36
CA ASP A 150 -2.84 7.61 9.47
C ASP A 150 -4.19 6.93 9.21
N VAL A 151 -5.21 7.72 8.86
CA VAL A 151 -6.55 7.23 8.53
C VAL A 151 -6.50 6.37 7.28
N ALA A 152 -5.81 6.83 6.23
CA ALA A 152 -5.69 6.10 4.98
C ALA A 152 -5.07 4.71 5.16
N ARG A 153 -4.00 4.59 5.98
CA ARG A 153 -3.41 3.29 6.27
C ARG A 153 -4.37 2.38 7.04
N ALA A 154 -5.12 2.91 7.99
CA ALA A 154 -6.14 2.12 8.71
C ALA A 154 -7.22 1.60 7.74
N LEU A 155 -7.70 2.44 6.82
CA LEU A 155 -8.70 2.04 5.83
C LEU A 155 -8.14 1.03 4.82
N LEU A 156 -6.90 1.22 4.35
CA LEU A 156 -6.22 0.27 3.46
C LEU A 156 -6.00 -1.08 4.13
N SER A 157 -5.64 -1.06 5.42
CA SER A 157 -5.58 -2.24 6.28
C SER A 157 -6.92 -2.99 6.31
N MET A 158 -8.03 -2.28 6.49
CA MET A 158 -9.36 -2.90 6.45
C MET A 158 -9.71 -3.46 5.07
N GLU A 159 -9.32 -2.77 4.00
CA GLU A 159 -9.57 -3.19 2.62
C GLU A 159 -8.81 -4.47 2.24
N LEU A 160 -7.52 -4.52 2.57
CA LEU A 160 -6.66 -5.66 2.29
C LEU A 160 -6.92 -6.84 3.24
N GLY A 161 -7.73 -6.61 4.28
CA GLY A 161 -7.82 -7.53 5.41
C GLY A 161 -6.43 -7.72 6.02
N GLU A 162 -5.72 -6.64 6.33
CA GLU A 162 -4.37 -6.65 6.88
C GLU A 162 -4.30 -5.74 8.11
N LEU A 163 -3.88 -6.25 9.27
CA LEU A 163 -3.67 -5.48 10.49
C LEU A 163 -2.18 -5.15 10.67
N GLU A 164 -1.85 -3.87 10.71
CA GLU A 164 -0.51 -3.42 11.06
C GLU A 164 -0.33 -3.52 12.59
N VAL A 165 0.69 -4.26 13.04
CA VAL A 165 1.02 -4.43 14.46
C VAL A 165 2.42 -3.92 14.76
N ALA A 166 2.59 -3.29 15.91
CA ALA A 166 3.89 -2.86 16.41
C ALA A 166 4.34 -3.75 17.58
N CYS A 167 5.60 -4.15 17.59
CA CYS A 167 6.21 -4.78 18.74
C CYS A 167 6.76 -3.70 19.69
N ALA A 168 6.82 -4.01 20.99
CA ALA A 168 7.47 -3.17 22.00
C ALA A 168 8.93 -2.81 21.68
N CYS A 169 9.62 -3.60 20.84
CA CYS A 169 10.96 -3.27 20.34
C CYS A 169 10.99 -2.23 19.21
N GLY A 170 9.84 -1.71 18.78
CA GLY A 170 9.72 -0.72 17.71
C GLY A 170 9.61 -1.29 16.30
N ARG A 171 9.67 -2.62 16.12
CA ARG A 171 9.42 -3.26 14.81
C ARG A 171 7.92 -3.22 14.46
N ARG A 172 7.60 -2.91 13.21
CA ARG A 172 6.23 -2.90 12.66
C ARG A 172 6.08 -4.05 11.66
N GLU A 173 4.95 -4.74 11.73
CA GLU A 173 4.69 -6.00 11.02
C GLU A 173 3.22 -6.02 10.59
N VAL A 174 2.87 -6.87 9.61
CA VAL A 174 1.50 -6.93 9.04
C VAL A 174 0.92 -8.33 9.20
N LEU A 175 -0.30 -8.42 9.72
CA LEU A 175 -1.07 -9.65 9.87
C LEU A 175 -2.22 -9.65 8.86
N GLY A 176 -2.28 -10.59 7.94
CA GLY A 176 -3.48 -10.81 7.13
C GLY A 176 -4.66 -11.29 7.99
N VAL A 177 -5.87 -11.00 7.54
CA VAL A 177 -7.17 -11.30 8.13
C VAL A 177 -7.98 -11.88 6.98
N SER A 178 -8.30 -13.16 7.09
CA SER A 178 -9.11 -13.88 6.11
C SER A 178 -10.41 -14.36 6.75
N GLU A 179 -11.34 -14.88 5.93
CA GLU A 179 -12.51 -15.62 6.43
C GLU A 179 -12.13 -16.82 7.32
N ARG A 180 -10.86 -17.24 7.29
CA ARG A 180 -10.29 -18.36 8.06
C ARG A 180 -9.50 -17.92 9.30
N GLY A 181 -9.55 -16.63 9.65
CA GLY A 181 -8.82 -16.02 10.76
C GLY A 181 -7.58 -15.24 10.33
N LEU A 182 -6.71 -14.93 11.30
CA LEU A 182 -5.47 -14.18 11.07
C LEU A 182 -4.44 -15.06 10.32
N GLU A 183 -4.01 -14.62 9.14
CA GLU A 183 -2.94 -15.23 8.36
C GLU A 183 -1.67 -14.38 8.44
N VAL A 184 -0.58 -14.97 8.94
CA VAL A 184 0.70 -14.26 9.01
C VAL A 184 1.44 -14.40 7.68
N GLY A 185 1.83 -13.27 7.07
CA GLY A 185 2.56 -13.25 5.80
C GLY A 185 3.91 -13.99 5.84
N PRO A 186 4.56 -14.22 4.68
CA PRO A 186 5.66 -15.18 4.49
C PRO A 186 7.00 -14.86 5.20
N LEU A 187 7.04 -13.93 6.16
CA LEU A 187 8.25 -13.53 6.85
C LEU A 187 8.17 -13.80 8.36
N ARG A 188 8.62 -15.01 8.73
CA ARG A 188 9.43 -15.30 9.93
C ARG A 188 8.79 -15.01 11.30
N TRP A 189 7.78 -15.77 11.71
CA TRP A 189 7.40 -15.82 13.15
C TRP A 189 7.70 -17.20 13.71
N ARG A 190 8.29 -17.26 14.92
CA ARG A 190 8.57 -18.51 15.63
C ARG A 190 7.62 -18.66 16.81
N ARG A 191 7.03 -19.85 16.96
CA ARG A 191 6.26 -20.25 18.14
C ARG A 191 7.20 -20.64 19.28
N ARG A 192 6.92 -20.22 20.51
CA ARG A 192 7.61 -20.69 21.72
C ARG A 192 6.94 -21.94 22.30
N GLY A 193 7.72 -22.96 22.68
CA GLY A 193 7.27 -24.07 23.56
C GLY A 193 7.50 -25.50 23.03
N PRO A 194 7.99 -26.44 23.87
CA PRO A 194 8.17 -27.84 23.51
C PRO A 194 6.85 -28.61 23.64
N GLY A 195 6.18 -28.85 22.51
CA GLY A 195 4.92 -29.62 22.50
C GLY A 195 4.21 -29.75 21.16
N ALA A 196 4.61 -29.03 20.11
CA ALA A 196 3.90 -29.08 18.81
C ALA A 196 4.81 -29.45 17.62
N MET A 197 5.88 -30.21 17.87
CA MET A 197 6.72 -30.71 16.77
C MET A 197 6.13 -31.95 16.07
N GLY A 198 5.14 -32.62 16.67
CA GLY A 198 4.52 -33.84 16.12
C GLY A 198 3.49 -33.60 15.01
N GLU A 199 2.89 -32.41 14.92
CA GLU A 199 1.75 -32.18 14.00
C GLU A 199 1.97 -31.05 12.97
N LEU A 200 3.01 -30.21 13.11
CA LEU A 200 3.27 -29.12 12.15
C LEU A 200 4.31 -29.44 11.07
N ALA A 201 5.11 -30.51 11.23
CA ALA A 201 5.96 -30.99 10.14
C ALA A 201 5.15 -31.65 9.00
N ALA A 202 3.88 -32.00 9.27
CA ALA A 202 2.94 -32.49 8.26
C ALA A 202 2.12 -31.36 7.59
N LEU A 203 2.20 -30.12 8.10
CA LEU A 203 1.36 -29.00 7.67
C LEU A 203 2.21 -27.83 7.16
N GLY A 204 2.63 -27.94 5.90
CA GLY A 204 3.12 -26.80 5.11
C GLY A 204 2.06 -25.76 4.77
N LYS A 205 1.04 -25.52 5.63
CA LYS A 205 -0.06 -24.57 5.40
C LYS A 205 -0.64 -24.03 6.72
N GLN A 206 -0.74 -22.70 6.80
CA GLN A 206 -1.70 -21.86 7.54
C GLN A 206 -2.05 -22.25 8.99
N VAL A 207 -1.71 -21.38 9.94
CA VAL A 207 -2.23 -21.41 11.32
C VAL A 207 -3.59 -20.68 11.32
N ARG A 208 -4.64 -21.32 11.84
CA ARG A 208 -6.01 -20.78 11.94
C ARG A 208 -6.25 -20.15 13.30
N VAL A 209 -7.03 -19.07 13.34
CA VAL A 209 -7.57 -18.52 14.60
C VAL A 209 -9.00 -18.06 14.34
N GLU A 210 -9.97 -18.84 14.82
CA GLU A 210 -11.40 -18.56 14.66
C GLU A 210 -11.93 -17.88 15.94
N CYS A 211 -12.39 -16.63 15.80
CA CYS A 211 -13.20 -15.88 16.76
C CYS A 211 -12.48 -15.22 17.96
N ALA A 212 -13.06 -14.14 18.50
CA ALA A 212 -12.50 -13.29 19.57
C ALA A 212 -12.16 -14.05 20.88
N ALA A 213 -12.78 -15.21 21.11
CA ALA A 213 -12.43 -16.11 22.21
C ALA A 213 -11.06 -16.81 22.03
N ALA A 214 -10.52 -16.86 20.81
CA ALA A 214 -9.22 -17.46 20.50
C ALA A 214 -8.05 -16.45 20.61
N VAL A 215 -8.34 -15.16 20.82
CA VAL A 215 -7.30 -14.13 21.07
C VAL A 215 -6.67 -14.29 22.45
N GLU A 216 -7.42 -14.80 23.44
CA GLU A 216 -6.87 -15.17 24.74
C GLU A 216 -5.87 -16.35 24.63
N ASP A 217 -6.11 -17.29 23.71
CA ASP A 217 -5.20 -18.41 23.40
C ASP A 217 -3.99 -18.01 22.53
N LEU A 218 -4.04 -16.84 21.87
CA LEU A 218 -2.91 -16.26 21.14
C LEU A 218 -1.91 -15.50 22.02
N GLY A 219 -2.24 -15.25 23.29
CA GLY A 219 -1.44 -14.50 24.27
C GLY A 219 -0.03 -15.04 24.57
N GLY A 220 0.47 -16.00 23.79
CA GLY A 220 1.85 -16.46 23.80
C GLY A 220 2.33 -17.13 22.51
N VAL A 221 1.67 -16.90 21.35
CA VAL A 221 1.95 -17.66 20.12
C VAL A 221 2.75 -16.86 19.08
N LEU A 222 2.74 -15.53 19.13
CA LEU A 222 3.44 -14.67 18.17
C LEU A 222 4.51 -13.81 18.86
N ALA A 223 5.76 -14.24 18.71
CA ALA A 223 6.94 -13.55 19.24
C ALA A 223 7.70 -12.83 18.12
N CYS A 224 8.06 -11.56 18.35
CA CYS A 224 8.82 -10.77 17.41
C CYS A 224 10.11 -11.49 16.99
N PRO A 225 10.36 -11.73 15.70
CA PRO A 225 11.56 -12.45 15.27
C PRO A 225 12.87 -11.69 15.56
N ALA A 226 12.79 -10.41 15.94
CA ALA A 226 13.92 -9.59 16.34
C ALA A 226 14.33 -9.80 17.80
N CYS A 227 13.34 -9.79 18.70
CA CYS A 227 13.56 -9.62 20.13
C CYS A 227 12.83 -10.66 20.99
N ASP A 228 12.10 -11.58 20.35
CA ASP A 228 11.32 -12.65 20.99
C ASP A 228 10.24 -12.14 21.96
N ALA A 229 9.90 -10.84 21.89
CA ALA A 229 8.85 -10.23 22.70
C ALA A 229 7.47 -10.53 22.13
N ASP A 230 6.51 -10.80 23.01
CA ASP A 230 5.11 -10.93 22.65
C ASP A 230 4.60 -9.62 22.05
N ILE A 231 3.84 -9.71 20.95
CA ILE A 231 3.16 -8.52 20.41
C ILE A 231 1.95 -8.23 21.30
N GLU A 232 2.05 -7.25 22.18
CA GLU A 232 0.98 -6.83 23.10
C GLU A 232 -0.25 -6.23 22.39
N LEU A 233 -0.17 -5.94 21.09
CA LEU A 233 -1.17 -5.14 20.37
C LEU A 233 -2.46 -5.88 19.97
N LEU A 234 -2.52 -7.22 20.02
CA LEU A 234 -3.76 -7.93 19.71
C LEU A 234 -4.84 -7.77 20.78
N ARG A 235 -4.45 -7.45 22.02
CA ARG A 235 -5.40 -7.29 23.13
C ARG A 235 -6.12 -5.95 23.08
N ASP A 236 -5.37 -4.88 22.80
CA ASP A 236 -5.88 -3.50 22.86
C ASP A 236 -6.55 -3.06 21.55
N ALA A 237 -6.27 -3.71 20.42
CA ALA A 237 -6.90 -3.39 19.12
C ALA A 237 -8.32 -3.97 18.95
N ILE A 238 -8.77 -4.84 19.87
CA ILE A 238 -10.05 -5.58 19.76
C ILE A 238 -11.05 -5.18 20.88
N THR A 239 -10.61 -4.45 21.91
CA THR A 239 -11.47 -3.80 22.94
C THR A 239 -11.77 -2.34 22.62
#